data_AF-A0A813BXA2-F1
#
_entry.id   AF-A0A813BXA2-F1
#
_cell.length_a   1.000
_cell.length_b   1.000
_cell.length_c   1.000
_cell.angle_alpha   90.00
_cell.angle_beta   90.00
_cell.angle_gamma   90.00
#
_symmetry.space_group_name_H-M   'P 1'
#
loop_
_entity.id
_entity.type
_entity.pdbx_description
1 polymer ?
#
loop_
_entity_poly.entity_id
_entity_poly.type
_entity_poly.pdbx_seq_one_letter_code
_entity_poly.pdbx_strand_id
1 'polypeptide(L)'
;MRQRAVGALTELKRRWGPVGTRLRARQPQALQRATQQRDLGLTALLIILASWGDVTYAHGLVKGLPAVGFAPPYGVFPVQGATPIGLEEVLGDWQKHNAETIRRLKPGRLDQVLLEQTLADAAQGFCSEPLSQAGVQRLLKGQPFRVIPRCVITQGSGKHRIIDNAAEGGQSATSADSNKLVLCSPLRPAQHLRATLSYMSEADLAVARAEESRACVVCFWHDEWQQPAFQVYAGLLFGLPLAVTSFNRYSRLVEALGRRLVLTMVSLYFDDATVGDWASSKGSGQWAFGQLNALLGTPFAESKRQPMSHRGDFLGLAHDMSRALSDGQAAKFYGILNFFEQGVYGKVGAGSLWAIKERQYEATTQLTPDIRDNFRYIRVIIRA
;
A
#
# COMPACT_ATOMS: atom_id res chain seq x y z
N MET A 1 1.40 13.72 -28.18
CA MET A 1 0.38 14.33 -27.28
C MET A 1 0.97 14.88 -25.99
N ARG A 2 1.71 14.09 -25.19
CA ARG A 2 2.27 14.51 -23.88
C ARG A 2 3.20 15.73 -23.96
N GLN A 3 4.10 15.78 -24.93
CA GLN A 3 4.98 16.95 -25.15
C GLN A 3 4.20 18.24 -25.41
N ARG A 4 3.11 18.17 -26.19
CA ARG A 4 2.23 19.33 -26.42
C ARG A 4 1.51 19.78 -25.14
N ALA A 5 1.05 18.83 -24.33
CA ALA A 5 0.43 19.13 -23.03
C ALA A 5 1.44 19.79 -22.06
N VAL A 6 2.66 19.26 -21.98
CA VAL A 6 3.74 19.88 -21.19
C VAL A 6 4.07 21.28 -21.72
N GLY A 7 4.18 21.45 -23.05
CA GLY A 7 4.37 22.77 -23.66
C GLY A 7 3.27 23.77 -23.29
N ALA A 8 2.01 23.32 -23.32
CA ALA A 8 0.87 24.14 -22.90
C ALA A 8 0.94 24.53 -21.42
N LEU A 9 1.30 23.59 -20.52
CA LEU A 9 1.48 23.86 -19.09
C LEU A 9 2.64 24.83 -18.84
N THR A 10 3.74 24.70 -19.58
CA THR A 10 4.89 25.62 -19.50
C THR A 10 4.50 27.02 -19.93
N GLU A 11 3.76 27.15 -21.04
CA GLU A 11 3.29 28.45 -21.51
C GLU A 11 2.25 29.06 -20.56
N LEU A 12 1.36 28.23 -20.01
CA LEU A 12 0.39 28.64 -18.99
C LEU A 12 1.10 29.19 -17.75
N LYS A 13 2.10 28.45 -17.23
CA LYS A 13 2.96 28.90 -16.12
C LYS A 13 3.63 30.23 -16.44
N ARG A 14 4.21 30.37 -17.63
CA ARG A 14 4.89 31.60 -18.08
C ARG A 14 3.93 32.80 -18.08
N ARG A 15 2.76 32.66 -18.70
CA ARG A 15 1.74 33.73 -18.76
C ARG A 15 1.14 34.05 -17.41
N TRP A 16 1.03 33.07 -16.53
CA TRP A 16 0.45 33.21 -15.20
C TRP A 16 1.46 33.69 -14.13
N GLY A 17 2.72 33.87 -14.51
CA GLY A 17 3.80 34.34 -13.64
C GLY A 17 3.46 35.58 -12.79
N PRO A 18 2.87 36.66 -13.37
CA PRO A 18 2.51 37.85 -12.60
C PRO A 18 1.54 37.58 -11.44
N VAL A 19 0.58 36.67 -11.64
CA VAL A 19 -0.35 36.25 -10.58
C VAL A 19 0.41 35.50 -9.49
N GLY A 20 1.32 34.59 -9.88
CA GLY A 20 2.21 33.90 -8.95
C GLY A 20 3.02 34.86 -8.08
N THR A 21 3.62 35.89 -8.68
CA THR A 21 4.36 36.96 -7.96
C THR A 21 3.45 37.71 -7.00
N ARG A 22 2.21 38.05 -7.42
CA ARG A 22 1.24 38.75 -6.56
C ARG A 22 0.81 37.90 -5.37
N LEU A 23 0.60 36.59 -5.56
CA LEU A 23 0.30 35.66 -4.47
C LEU A 23 1.48 35.51 -3.51
N ARG A 24 2.71 35.41 -4.05
CA ARG A 24 3.95 35.34 -3.25
C ARG A 24 4.10 36.54 -2.33
N ALA A 25 3.84 37.75 -2.84
CA ALA A 25 3.92 38.99 -2.05
C ALA A 25 2.94 39.03 -0.85
N ARG A 26 1.92 38.16 -0.84
CA ARG A 26 0.93 38.06 0.26
C ARG A 26 1.25 36.96 1.27
N GLN A 27 2.28 36.15 1.03
CA GLN A 27 2.76 35.15 1.97
C GLN A 27 3.59 35.79 3.09
N PRO A 28 3.44 35.35 4.35
CA PRO A 28 4.40 35.63 5.40
C PRO A 28 5.81 35.14 5.03
N GLN A 29 6.85 35.83 5.48
CA GLN A 29 8.25 35.55 5.10
C GLN A 29 8.70 34.11 5.43
N ALA A 30 8.21 33.52 6.52
CA ALA A 30 8.50 32.13 6.87
C ALA A 30 7.93 31.14 5.83
N LEU A 31 6.70 31.35 5.39
CA LEU A 31 6.05 30.54 4.36
C LEU A 31 6.69 30.72 2.98
N GLN A 32 7.15 31.93 2.65
CA GLN A 32 7.89 32.19 1.41
C GLN A 32 9.15 31.33 1.31
N ARG A 33 9.92 31.22 2.42
CA ARG A 33 11.12 30.37 2.49
C ARG A 33 10.78 28.90 2.31
N ALA A 34 9.85 28.37 3.11
CA ALA A 34 9.45 26.96 3.06
C ALA A 34 8.82 26.53 1.71
N THR A 35 8.24 27.48 0.96
CA THR A 35 7.55 27.21 -0.30
C THR A 35 8.24 27.86 -1.51
N GLN A 36 9.52 28.22 -1.43
CA GLN A 36 10.20 28.96 -2.51
C GLN A 36 10.16 28.20 -3.85
N GLN A 37 10.22 26.87 -3.79
CA GLN A 37 10.20 26.00 -4.97
C GLN A 37 8.78 25.69 -5.49
N ARG A 38 7.72 26.10 -4.78
CA ARG A 38 6.33 25.81 -5.16
C ARG A 38 5.78 26.94 -6.05
N ASP A 39 5.15 26.60 -7.16
CA ASP A 39 4.49 27.61 -8.01
C ASP A 39 3.05 27.84 -7.53
N LEU A 40 2.83 28.90 -6.74
CA LEU A 40 1.53 29.22 -6.18
C LEU A 40 0.50 29.59 -7.26
N GLY A 41 0.93 30.33 -8.28
CA GLY A 41 0.06 30.81 -9.33
C GLY A 41 -0.47 29.67 -10.18
N LEU A 42 0.44 28.84 -10.70
CA LEU A 42 0.09 27.69 -11.51
C LEU A 42 -0.74 26.68 -10.71
N THR A 43 -0.39 26.43 -9.44
CA THR A 43 -1.16 25.51 -8.57
C THR A 43 -2.60 25.99 -8.39
N ALA A 44 -2.80 27.28 -8.07
CA ALA A 44 -4.13 27.86 -7.92
C ALA A 44 -4.94 27.78 -9.22
N LEU A 45 -4.31 28.05 -10.37
CA LEU A 45 -4.95 27.95 -11.66
C LEU A 45 -5.36 26.52 -12.00
N LEU A 46 -4.51 25.53 -11.72
CA LEU A 46 -4.82 24.12 -11.99
C LEU A 46 -5.93 23.58 -11.10
N ILE A 47 -6.05 24.04 -9.84
CA ILE A 47 -7.19 23.72 -8.97
C ILE A 47 -8.51 24.15 -9.63
N ILE A 48 -8.55 25.37 -10.18
CA ILE A 48 -9.72 25.91 -10.88
C ILE A 48 -9.99 25.10 -12.16
N LEU A 49 -8.98 24.95 -13.03
CA LEU A 49 -9.15 24.28 -14.32
C LEU A 49 -9.53 22.80 -14.18
N ALA A 50 -9.05 22.13 -13.13
CA ALA A 50 -9.39 20.74 -12.86
C ALA A 50 -10.71 20.57 -12.09
N SER A 51 -11.39 21.68 -11.72
CA SER A 51 -12.55 21.65 -10.82
C SER A 51 -12.28 20.83 -9.56
N TRP A 52 -11.10 21.04 -8.95
CA TRP A 52 -10.62 20.25 -7.83
C TRP A 52 -11.43 20.53 -6.56
N GLY A 53 -11.73 19.48 -5.79
CA GLY A 53 -12.63 19.57 -4.63
C GLY A 53 -12.12 20.45 -3.49
N ASP A 54 -10.79 20.54 -3.31
CA ASP A 54 -10.19 21.42 -2.30
C ASP A 54 -9.90 22.80 -2.89
N VAL A 55 -10.91 23.66 -2.83
CA VAL A 55 -10.83 25.06 -3.26
C VAL A 55 -10.03 25.94 -2.27
N THR A 56 -9.70 25.42 -1.08
CA THR A 56 -9.01 26.16 -0.02
C THR A 56 -7.50 26.00 -0.08
N TYR A 57 -6.98 24.96 -0.76
CA TYR A 57 -5.55 24.65 -0.80
C TYR A 57 -4.67 25.81 -1.27
N ALA A 58 -5.09 26.53 -2.32
CA ALA A 58 -4.35 27.70 -2.81
C ALA A 58 -4.27 28.81 -1.76
N HIS A 59 -5.36 29.05 -1.02
CA HIS A 59 -5.37 29.98 0.11
C HIS A 59 -4.43 29.50 1.22
N GLY A 60 -4.48 28.21 1.57
CA GLY A 60 -3.61 27.59 2.56
C GLY A 60 -2.12 27.69 2.19
N LEU A 61 -1.75 27.53 0.92
CA LEU A 61 -0.37 27.77 0.50
C LEU A 61 0.05 29.23 0.69
N VAL A 62 -0.86 30.20 0.58
CA VAL A 62 -0.55 31.63 0.76
C VAL A 62 -0.55 32.05 2.24
N LYS A 63 -1.45 31.49 3.06
CA LYS A 63 -1.69 31.94 4.44
C LYS A 63 -1.19 30.98 5.52
N GLY A 64 -0.88 29.75 5.14
CA GLY A 64 -0.54 28.66 6.05
C GLY A 64 -1.61 27.56 6.02
N LEU A 65 -1.16 26.32 6.15
CA LEU A 65 -2.02 25.16 6.35
C LEU A 65 -2.08 24.87 7.86
N PRO A 66 -3.24 24.50 8.42
CA PRO A 66 -3.34 24.18 9.83
C PRO A 66 -2.51 22.93 10.13
N ALA A 67 -1.48 23.08 10.96
CA ALA A 67 -0.66 21.96 11.44
C ALA A 67 -1.16 21.39 12.77
N VAL A 68 -1.92 22.20 13.53
CA VAL A 68 -2.51 21.90 14.84
C VAL A 68 -3.89 22.54 14.94
N GLY A 69 -4.71 22.13 15.90
CA GLY A 69 -6.06 22.64 16.09
C GLY A 69 -7.06 21.89 15.21
N PHE A 70 -7.59 22.51 14.16
CA PHE A 70 -8.64 21.89 13.35
C PHE A 70 -8.32 21.90 11.85
N ALA A 71 -8.44 20.72 11.22
CA ALA A 71 -8.47 20.56 9.78
C ALA A 71 -9.93 20.42 9.30
N PRO A 72 -10.49 21.41 8.58
CA PRO A 72 -11.85 21.35 8.05
C PRO A 72 -11.97 20.35 6.90
N PRO A 73 -13.20 19.99 6.48
CA PRO A 73 -13.37 19.09 5.35
C PRO A 73 -12.86 19.75 4.07
N TYR A 74 -11.91 19.09 3.40
CA TYR A 74 -11.28 19.64 2.19
C TYR A 74 -11.97 19.23 0.89
N GLY A 75 -13.06 18.45 0.94
CA GLY A 75 -13.83 18.07 -0.25
C GLY A 75 -13.13 17.06 -1.18
N VAL A 76 -11.95 16.55 -0.80
CA VAL A 76 -11.18 15.55 -1.56
C VAL A 76 -10.99 14.23 -0.81
N PHE A 77 -11.38 14.21 0.46
CA PHE A 77 -11.38 13.04 1.33
C PHE A 77 -12.79 12.76 1.83
N PRO A 78 -13.15 11.50 2.13
CA PRO A 78 -14.35 11.22 2.90
C PRO A 78 -14.33 11.97 4.23
N VAL A 79 -15.49 12.45 4.65
CA VAL A 79 -15.64 13.20 5.90
C VAL A 79 -15.74 12.23 7.09
N GLN A 80 -15.10 12.58 8.20
CA GLN A 80 -15.27 11.94 9.50
C GLN A 80 -15.66 12.97 10.57
N GLY A 81 -16.30 12.50 11.65
CA GLY A 81 -16.69 13.37 12.75
C GLY A 81 -15.46 13.90 13.49
N ALA A 82 -15.38 15.23 13.64
CA ALA A 82 -14.35 15.91 14.39
C ALA A 82 -14.91 17.22 14.99
N THR A 83 -14.56 17.52 16.23
CA THR A 83 -14.92 18.77 16.89
C THR A 83 -13.86 19.83 16.60
N PRO A 84 -14.24 21.05 16.15
CA PRO A 84 -13.26 22.12 15.93
C PRO A 84 -12.51 22.49 17.21
N ILE A 85 -11.19 22.47 17.15
CA ILE A 85 -10.28 22.90 18.22
C ILE A 85 -9.61 24.21 17.82
N GLY A 86 -9.74 25.23 18.67
CA GLY A 86 -9.15 26.55 18.46
C GLY A 86 -7.71 26.65 18.99
N LEU A 87 -6.99 27.69 18.57
CA LEU A 87 -5.60 27.93 19.00
C LEU A 87 -5.48 28.11 20.53
N GLU A 88 -6.49 28.72 21.18
CA GLU A 88 -6.53 28.88 22.63
C GLU A 88 -6.51 27.54 23.36
N GLU A 89 -7.24 26.55 22.85
CA GLU A 89 -7.29 25.19 23.40
C GLU A 89 -5.99 24.41 23.11
N VAL A 90 -5.39 24.60 21.93
CA VAL A 90 -4.05 24.07 21.62
C VAL A 90 -3.00 24.58 22.61
N LEU A 91 -3.05 25.88 22.92
CA LEU A 91 -2.13 26.51 23.86
C LEU A 91 -2.42 26.08 25.30
N GLY A 92 -3.69 26.06 25.72
CA GLY A 92 -4.11 25.56 27.03
C GLY A 92 -3.27 26.12 28.17
N ASP A 93 -2.73 25.24 29.02
CA ASP A 93 -1.86 25.54 30.15
C ASP A 93 -0.37 25.66 29.78
N TRP A 94 -0.07 26.24 28.59
CA TRP A 94 1.26 26.24 27.98
C TRP A 94 2.40 26.65 28.92
N GLN A 95 2.21 27.59 29.86
CA GLN A 95 3.27 27.99 30.78
C GLN A 95 3.71 26.82 31.67
N LYS A 96 2.74 26.12 32.27
CA LYS A 96 2.98 24.96 33.14
C LYS A 96 3.56 23.82 32.32
N HIS A 97 2.93 23.52 31.18
CA HIS A 97 3.39 22.48 30.27
C HIS A 97 4.84 22.72 29.81
N ASN A 98 5.17 23.92 29.33
CA ASN A 98 6.51 24.26 28.88
C ASN A 98 7.54 24.14 30.01
N ALA A 99 7.22 24.64 31.21
CA ALA A 99 8.11 24.56 32.36
C ALA A 99 8.42 23.11 32.75
N GLU A 100 7.42 22.24 32.71
CA GLU A 100 7.59 20.80 32.98
C GLU A 100 8.40 20.10 31.88
N THR A 101 8.07 20.33 30.61
CA THR A 101 8.76 19.73 29.47
C THR A 101 10.23 20.14 29.43
N ILE A 102 10.53 21.44 29.59
CA ILE A 102 11.91 21.94 29.63
C ILE A 102 12.69 21.33 30.80
N ARG A 103 12.08 21.19 31.99
CA ARG A 103 12.73 20.59 33.16
C ARG A 103 13.13 19.12 32.94
N ARG A 104 12.37 18.39 32.13
CA ARG A 104 12.62 16.98 31.81
C ARG A 104 13.73 16.79 30.79
N LEU A 105 14.07 17.79 29.98
CA LEU A 105 15.17 17.68 29.01
C LEU A 105 16.51 17.52 29.74
N LYS A 106 17.29 16.54 29.31
CA LYS A 106 18.63 16.21 29.82
C LYS A 106 19.57 15.93 28.66
N PRO A 107 20.89 16.17 28.81
CA PRO A 107 21.87 15.82 27.80
C PRO A 107 21.78 14.34 27.43
N GLY A 108 21.70 14.06 26.15
CA GLY A 108 21.63 12.74 25.55
C GLY A 108 22.90 12.39 24.77
N ARG A 109 23.09 11.09 24.53
CA ARG A 109 24.26 10.57 23.81
C ARG A 109 24.27 10.92 22.31
N LEU A 110 23.13 11.33 21.76
CA LEU A 110 22.93 11.66 20.34
C LEU A 110 22.60 13.15 20.12
N ASP A 111 22.87 14.01 21.11
CA ASP A 111 22.57 15.45 21.03
C ASP A 111 23.30 16.15 19.89
N GLN A 112 24.51 15.70 19.56
CA GLN A 112 25.24 16.21 18.41
C GLN A 112 24.49 15.92 17.09
N VAL A 113 23.92 14.73 16.95
CA VAL A 113 23.10 14.35 15.77
C VAL A 113 21.84 15.22 15.69
N LEU A 114 21.21 15.52 16.84
CA LEU A 114 20.08 16.45 16.91
C LEU A 114 20.45 17.84 16.41
N LEU A 115 21.59 18.36 16.88
CA LEU A 115 22.06 19.69 16.52
C LEU A 115 22.40 19.76 15.02
N GLU A 116 23.16 18.81 14.50
CA GLU A 116 23.55 18.74 13.09
C GLU A 116 22.33 18.73 12.16
N GLN A 117 21.31 17.90 12.45
CA GLN A 117 20.09 17.87 11.64
C GLN A 117 19.26 19.14 11.80
N THR A 118 19.21 19.74 13.00
CA THR A 118 18.47 20.99 13.23
C THR A 118 19.08 22.15 12.44
N LEU A 119 20.41 22.23 12.39
CA LEU A 119 21.12 23.21 11.55
C LEU A 119 20.88 22.95 10.05
N ALA A 120 20.81 21.68 9.63
CA ALA A 120 20.48 21.33 8.26
C ALA A 120 19.04 21.72 7.86
N ASP A 121 18.07 21.61 8.78
CA ASP A 121 16.69 22.05 8.57
C ASP A 121 16.61 23.59 8.44
N ALA A 122 17.38 24.31 9.27
CA ALA A 122 17.49 25.77 9.23
C ALA A 122 18.13 26.26 7.91
N ALA A 123 19.21 25.61 7.46
CA ALA A 123 19.88 25.90 6.20
C ALA A 123 18.97 25.70 4.98
N GLN A 124 18.04 24.74 5.05
CA GLN A 124 17.01 24.52 4.02
C GLN A 124 15.84 25.53 4.10
N GLY A 125 15.82 26.37 5.12
CA GLY A 125 14.79 27.39 5.32
C GLY A 125 13.48 26.85 5.92
N PHE A 126 13.49 25.66 6.52
CA PHE A 126 12.30 25.08 7.16
C PHE A 126 12.04 25.64 8.56
N CYS A 127 13.09 26.05 9.28
CA CYS A 127 13.01 26.65 10.61
C CYS A 127 14.05 27.77 10.78
N SER A 128 14.03 28.44 11.94
CA SER A 128 15.11 29.35 12.32
C SER A 128 16.33 28.58 12.82
N GLU A 129 17.47 29.25 12.91
CA GLU A 129 18.58 28.78 13.75
C GLU A 129 18.12 28.50 15.19
N PRO A 130 18.81 27.62 15.93
CA PRO A 130 18.52 27.37 17.34
C PRO A 130 18.50 28.66 18.17
N LEU A 131 17.44 28.85 18.96
CA LEU A 131 17.25 30.04 19.80
C LEU A 131 17.31 29.67 21.28
N SER A 132 17.86 30.58 22.09
CA SER A 132 17.65 30.54 23.53
C SER A 132 16.18 30.85 23.88
N GLN A 133 15.77 30.56 25.12
CA GLN A 133 14.42 30.88 25.60
C GLN A 133 14.08 32.37 25.46
N ALA A 134 15.03 33.26 25.77
CA ALA A 134 14.89 34.70 25.54
C ALA A 134 14.84 35.06 24.05
N GLY A 135 15.53 34.29 23.19
CA GLY A 135 15.43 34.40 21.74
C GLY A 135 14.03 34.11 21.22
N VAL A 136 13.41 33.01 21.68
CA VAL A 136 12.03 32.64 21.32
C VAL A 136 11.04 33.73 21.77
N GLN A 137 11.15 34.21 23.00
CA GLN A 137 10.29 35.28 23.52
C GLN A 137 10.37 36.56 22.68
N ARG A 138 11.59 36.96 22.27
CA ARG A 138 11.79 38.10 21.37
C ARG A 138 11.18 37.86 19.98
N LEU A 139 11.42 36.68 19.40
CA LEU A 139 10.92 36.34 18.07
C LEU A 139 9.38 36.33 18.03
N LEU A 140 8.76 35.75 19.05
CA LEU A 140 7.30 35.65 19.17
C LEU A 140 6.66 36.90 19.81
N LYS A 141 7.46 37.93 20.14
CA LYS A 141 6.98 39.18 20.76
C LYS A 141 6.13 38.94 22.01
N GLY A 142 6.53 37.98 22.84
CA GLY A 142 5.82 37.60 24.06
C GLY A 142 4.50 36.85 23.86
N GLN A 143 4.14 36.46 22.63
CA GLN A 143 2.95 35.66 22.38
C GLN A 143 3.07 34.25 23.01
N PRO A 144 1.96 33.67 23.50
CA PRO A 144 1.91 32.29 23.97
C PRO A 144 2.46 31.28 22.95
N PHE A 145 3.14 30.26 23.44
CA PHE A 145 3.62 29.16 22.60
C PHE A 145 3.70 27.86 23.41
N ARG A 146 3.60 26.73 22.72
CA ARG A 146 3.74 25.40 23.33
C ARG A 146 4.95 24.69 22.72
N VAL A 147 5.80 24.11 23.56
CA VAL A 147 7.02 23.42 23.11
C VAL A 147 6.71 21.98 22.65
N ILE A 148 7.54 21.46 21.74
CA ILE A 148 7.52 20.05 21.32
C ILE A 148 8.91 19.49 21.65
N PRO A 149 9.03 18.45 22.49
CA PRO A 149 10.32 17.82 22.73
C PRO A 149 10.76 17.07 21.48
N ARG A 150 12.02 17.27 21.09
CA ARG A 150 12.65 16.62 19.95
C ARG A 150 13.58 15.52 20.46
N CYS A 151 13.52 14.33 19.86
CA CYS A 151 14.35 13.18 20.22
C CYS A 151 14.90 12.46 18.98
N VAL A 152 15.84 11.54 19.20
CA VAL A 152 16.40 10.67 18.16
C VAL A 152 15.97 9.24 18.40
N ILE A 153 15.50 8.58 17.35
CA ILE A 153 15.34 7.13 17.34
C ILE A 153 16.37 6.50 16.40
N THR A 154 16.97 5.39 16.84
CA THR A 154 17.86 4.57 16.01
C THR A 154 17.05 3.42 15.45
N GLN A 155 16.90 3.39 14.13
CA GLN A 155 16.22 2.28 13.45
C GLN A 155 17.08 1.02 13.51
N GLY A 156 16.49 -0.18 13.32
CA GLY A 156 17.24 -1.45 13.30
C GLY A 156 18.36 -1.52 12.24
N SER A 157 18.34 -0.62 11.25
CA SER A 157 19.41 -0.42 10.26
C SER A 157 20.60 0.40 10.75
N GLY A 158 20.57 0.91 12.00
CA GLY A 158 21.53 1.88 12.53
C GLY A 158 21.25 3.33 12.13
N LYS A 159 20.30 3.58 11.22
CA LYS A 159 19.95 4.95 10.80
C LYS A 159 19.26 5.74 11.91
N HIS A 160 19.78 6.93 12.20
CA HIS A 160 19.16 7.88 13.13
C HIS A 160 18.03 8.67 12.44
N ARG A 161 16.92 8.86 13.15
CA ARG A 161 15.79 9.71 12.73
C ARG A 161 15.45 10.68 13.83
N ILE A 162 15.31 11.94 13.46
CA ILE A 162 14.84 12.99 14.37
C ILE A 162 13.32 12.94 14.42
N ILE A 163 12.77 12.97 15.63
CA ILE A 163 11.34 12.93 15.89
C ILE A 163 10.96 14.13 16.74
N ASP A 164 10.03 14.93 16.24
CA ASP A 164 9.34 15.95 17.03
C ASP A 164 8.13 15.29 17.69
N ASN A 165 8.24 15.02 18.99
CA ASN A 165 7.24 14.25 19.72
C ASN A 165 6.02 15.12 20.10
N ALA A 166 5.20 15.45 19.09
CA ALA A 166 3.98 16.23 19.23
C ALA A 166 2.91 15.57 20.14
N ALA A 167 3.03 14.26 20.40
CA ALA A 167 2.19 13.58 21.38
C ALA A 167 2.57 14.00 22.81
N GLU A 168 3.85 13.97 23.15
CA GLU A 168 4.34 14.44 24.46
C GLU A 168 4.21 15.96 24.61
N GLY A 169 4.38 16.72 23.52
CA GLY A 169 4.09 18.16 23.50
C GLY A 169 2.60 18.49 23.64
N GLY A 170 1.70 17.51 23.52
CA GLY A 170 0.24 17.66 23.66
C GLY A 170 -0.47 18.23 22.42
N GLN A 171 0.24 18.59 21.35
CA GLN A 171 -0.34 19.10 20.11
C GLN A 171 -1.15 18.02 19.37
N SER A 172 -0.75 16.74 19.45
CA SER A 172 -1.51 15.65 18.82
C SER A 172 -2.90 15.47 19.47
N ALA A 173 -2.98 15.59 20.80
CA ALA A 173 -4.24 15.48 21.54
C ALA A 173 -5.17 16.68 21.33
N THR A 174 -4.59 17.83 20.96
CA THR A 174 -5.30 19.09 20.67
C THR A 174 -5.40 19.35 19.16
N SER A 175 -5.40 18.28 18.37
CA SER A 175 -5.61 18.35 16.92
C SER A 175 -6.77 17.45 16.52
N ALA A 176 -7.66 17.99 15.69
CA ALA A 176 -8.86 17.34 15.19
C ALA A 176 -8.90 17.42 13.67
N ASP A 177 -9.14 16.28 13.01
CA ASP A 177 -9.19 16.19 11.54
C ASP A 177 -10.52 15.62 11.08
N SER A 178 -11.26 16.41 10.31
CA SER A 178 -12.53 15.99 9.72
C SER A 178 -12.36 15.21 8.41
N ASN A 179 -11.13 14.92 7.99
CA ASN A 179 -10.80 14.18 6.77
C ASN A 179 -10.36 12.75 7.11
N LYS A 180 -11.08 11.75 6.57
CA LYS A 180 -10.66 10.35 6.64
C LYS A 180 -9.70 10.05 5.49
N LEU A 181 -8.41 9.94 5.79
CA LEU A 181 -7.41 9.60 4.77
C LEU A 181 -7.69 8.23 4.15
N VAL A 182 -7.81 8.20 2.83
CA VAL A 182 -7.90 6.99 2.02
C VAL A 182 -6.66 6.93 1.13
N LEU A 183 -5.76 6.00 1.43
CA LEU A 183 -4.54 5.83 0.66
C LEU A 183 -4.76 4.85 -0.49
N CYS A 184 -3.93 4.95 -1.53
CA CYS A 184 -3.97 4.00 -2.62
C CYS A 184 -3.60 2.58 -2.12
N SER A 185 -4.23 1.57 -2.70
CA SER A 185 -3.91 0.18 -2.37
C SER A 185 -2.68 -0.29 -3.17
N PRO A 186 -1.97 -1.35 -2.70
CA PRO A 186 -0.88 -1.97 -3.46
C PRO A 186 -1.29 -2.45 -4.87
N LEU A 187 -2.59 -2.56 -5.15
CA LEU A 187 -3.14 -2.98 -6.44
C LEU A 187 -3.32 -1.82 -7.44
N ARG A 188 -3.12 -0.56 -7.02
CA ARG A 188 -3.33 0.62 -7.87
C ARG A 188 -2.52 0.60 -9.18
N PRO A 189 -1.24 0.16 -9.19
CA PRO A 189 -0.47 0.05 -10.43
C PRO A 189 -1.10 -0.93 -11.45
N ALA A 190 -1.66 -2.05 -10.98
CA ALA A 190 -2.33 -3.03 -11.85
C ALA A 190 -3.62 -2.46 -12.47
N GLN A 191 -4.37 -1.65 -11.71
CA GLN A 191 -5.55 -0.94 -12.20
C GLN A 191 -5.19 0.10 -13.26
N HIS A 192 -4.08 0.83 -13.07
CA HIS A 192 -3.58 1.79 -14.07
C HIS A 192 -3.14 1.10 -15.36
N LEU A 193 -2.45 -0.05 -15.26
CA LEU A 193 -2.05 -0.83 -16.43
C LEU A 193 -3.26 -1.32 -17.22
N ARG A 194 -4.28 -1.87 -16.54
CA ARG A 194 -5.53 -2.29 -17.18
C ARG A 194 -6.23 -1.13 -17.89
N ALA A 195 -6.32 0.03 -17.25
CA ALA A 195 -6.90 1.22 -17.88
C ALA A 195 -6.07 1.67 -19.09
N THR A 196 -4.74 1.63 -19.01
CA THR A 196 -3.85 2.00 -20.12
C THR A 196 -4.07 1.09 -21.32
N LEU A 197 -4.15 -0.23 -21.09
CA LEU A 197 -4.46 -1.20 -22.13
C LEU A 197 -5.84 -0.99 -22.78
N SER A 198 -6.84 -0.53 -22.03
CA SER A 198 -8.17 -0.25 -22.59
C SER A 198 -8.24 0.99 -23.49
N TYR A 199 -7.20 1.84 -23.48
CA TYR A 199 -7.13 3.06 -24.29
C TYR A 199 -6.03 3.04 -25.36
N MET A 200 -5.28 1.94 -25.48
CA MET A 200 -4.27 1.78 -26.53
C MET A 200 -4.92 1.19 -27.78
N SER A 201 -4.67 1.79 -28.95
CA SER A 201 -4.98 1.14 -30.22
C SER A 201 -4.07 -0.08 -30.44
N GLU A 202 -4.46 -1.01 -31.30
CA GLU A 202 -3.60 -2.13 -31.68
C GLU A 202 -2.24 -1.67 -32.22
N ALA A 203 -2.21 -0.51 -32.91
CA ALA A 203 -0.98 0.10 -33.41
C ALA A 203 -0.07 0.63 -32.30
N ASP A 204 -0.62 1.29 -31.27
CA ASP A 204 0.16 1.78 -30.11
C ASP A 204 0.75 0.63 -29.30
N LEU A 205 0.00 -0.47 -29.19
CA LEU A 205 0.43 -1.72 -28.58
C LEU A 205 1.57 -2.38 -29.36
N ALA A 206 1.55 -2.29 -30.69
CA ALA A 206 2.60 -2.82 -31.55
C ALA A 206 3.92 -2.02 -31.44
N VAL A 207 3.85 -0.69 -31.36
CA VAL A 207 5.04 0.18 -31.20
C VAL A 207 5.72 -0.04 -29.84
N ALA A 208 4.96 -0.16 -28.75
CA ALA A 208 5.51 -0.42 -27.42
C ALA A 208 6.27 -1.76 -27.33
N ARG A 209 5.91 -2.73 -28.18
CA ARG A 209 6.59 -4.03 -28.30
C ARG A 209 7.84 -3.99 -29.18
N ALA A 210 8.03 -2.93 -29.99
CA ALA A 210 9.03 -2.88 -31.05
C ALA A 210 10.42 -2.35 -30.64
N GLU A 211 10.56 -1.54 -29.58
CA GLU A 211 11.88 -1.02 -29.16
C GLU A 211 12.69 -2.01 -28.28
N GLU A 212 12.03 -2.88 -27.50
CA GLU A 212 12.69 -3.85 -26.62
C GLU A 212 13.30 -5.05 -27.38
N SER A 213 12.76 -5.39 -28.57
CA SER A 213 13.20 -6.53 -29.37
C SER A 213 14.62 -6.37 -29.93
N ARG A 214 15.13 -5.13 -30.05
CA ARG A 214 16.51 -4.84 -30.46
C ARG A 214 17.56 -5.38 -29.48
N ALA A 215 17.19 -5.58 -28.22
CA ALA A 215 18.04 -6.20 -27.20
C ALA A 215 17.91 -7.74 -27.16
N CYS A 216 17.05 -8.33 -28.00
CA CYS A 216 16.74 -9.76 -28.04
C CYS A 216 16.98 -10.35 -29.44
N VAL A 217 18.22 -10.21 -29.93
CA VAL A 217 18.65 -10.80 -31.22
C VAL A 217 19.48 -12.05 -30.96
N VAL A 218 19.01 -13.20 -31.44
CA VAL A 218 19.75 -14.48 -31.37
C VAL A 218 20.57 -14.63 -32.65
N CYS A 219 21.83 -15.02 -32.50
CA CYS A 219 22.75 -15.31 -33.59
C CYS A 219 23.10 -16.80 -33.58
N PHE A 220 23.05 -17.44 -34.75
CA PHE A 220 23.42 -18.85 -34.92
C PHE A 220 24.06 -19.07 -36.29
N TRP A 221 24.81 -20.17 -36.45
CA TRP A 221 25.40 -20.51 -37.74
C TRP A 221 24.33 -21.10 -38.67
N HIS A 222 24.18 -20.55 -39.88
CA HIS A 222 23.28 -21.10 -40.88
C HIS A 222 24.06 -21.99 -41.84
N ASP A 223 23.77 -23.29 -41.79
CA ASP A 223 24.52 -24.31 -42.52
C ASP A 223 24.52 -24.07 -44.03
N GLU A 224 23.37 -23.82 -44.65
CA GLU A 224 23.32 -23.61 -46.10
C GLU A 224 23.99 -22.31 -46.57
N TRP A 225 24.00 -21.28 -45.72
CA TRP A 225 24.53 -19.96 -46.11
C TRP A 225 26.01 -19.83 -45.77
N GLN A 226 26.54 -20.78 -45.01
CA GLN A 226 27.91 -20.78 -44.50
C GLN A 226 28.29 -19.42 -43.86
N GLN A 227 27.34 -18.83 -43.13
CA GLN A 227 27.49 -17.55 -42.46
C GLN A 227 26.53 -17.45 -41.25
N PRO A 228 26.77 -16.51 -40.32
CA PRO A 228 25.84 -16.25 -39.21
C PRO A 228 24.47 -15.75 -39.69
N ALA A 229 23.40 -16.34 -39.16
CA ALA A 229 22.03 -15.85 -39.28
C ALA A 229 21.56 -15.23 -37.95
N PHE A 230 20.63 -14.28 -38.07
CA PHE A 230 20.12 -13.49 -36.95
C PHE A 230 18.61 -13.58 -36.89
N GLN A 231 18.06 -13.78 -35.69
CA GLN A 231 16.62 -13.79 -35.44
C GLN A 231 16.27 -12.80 -34.34
N VAL A 232 15.37 -11.86 -34.64
CA VAL A 232 14.89 -10.86 -33.69
C VAL A 232 13.66 -11.42 -32.98
N TYR A 233 13.73 -11.57 -31.66
CA TYR A 233 12.62 -12.08 -30.85
C TYR A 233 11.75 -10.93 -30.34
N ALA A 234 10.44 -11.06 -30.54
CA ALA A 234 9.43 -10.16 -29.94
C ALA A 234 8.95 -10.65 -28.56
N GLY A 235 9.47 -11.79 -28.09
CA GLY A 235 9.12 -12.42 -26.82
C GLY A 235 10.31 -12.55 -25.88
N LEU A 236 10.05 -13.00 -24.65
CA LEU A 236 11.06 -13.23 -23.63
C LEU A 236 11.97 -14.40 -24.03
N LEU A 237 13.28 -14.14 -24.18
CA LEU A 237 14.27 -15.17 -24.48
C LEU A 237 14.59 -16.05 -23.27
N PHE A 238 14.70 -17.36 -23.49
CA PHE A 238 15.25 -18.28 -22.50
C PHE A 238 16.71 -17.94 -22.19
N GLY A 239 17.09 -18.03 -20.92
CA GLY A 239 18.45 -17.69 -20.45
C GLY A 239 18.64 -16.24 -20.00
N LEU A 240 17.70 -15.33 -20.24
CA LEU A 240 17.77 -13.97 -19.71
C LEU A 240 17.24 -13.89 -18.26
N PRO A 241 18.02 -13.39 -17.28
CA PRO A 241 17.56 -13.28 -15.88
C PRO A 241 16.29 -12.43 -15.71
N LEU A 242 16.15 -11.37 -16.52
CA LEU A 242 14.96 -10.51 -16.48
C LEU A 242 13.74 -11.12 -17.17
N ALA A 243 13.92 -12.06 -18.11
CA ALA A 243 12.82 -12.83 -18.68
C ALA A 243 12.19 -13.73 -17.61
N VAL A 244 13.02 -14.39 -16.80
CA VAL A 244 12.57 -15.22 -15.66
C VAL A 244 11.73 -14.39 -14.70
N THR A 245 12.22 -13.20 -14.32
CA THR A 245 11.49 -12.30 -13.41
C THR A 245 10.19 -11.78 -14.04
N SER A 246 10.24 -11.35 -15.29
CA SER A 246 9.09 -10.76 -15.98
C SER A 246 7.97 -11.78 -16.21
N PHE A 247 8.31 -13.02 -16.56
CA PHE A 247 7.35 -14.11 -16.69
C PHE A 247 6.71 -14.45 -15.34
N ASN A 248 7.50 -14.57 -14.27
CA ASN A 248 7.00 -14.99 -12.96
C ASN A 248 6.07 -13.95 -12.32
N ARG A 249 6.13 -12.67 -12.73
CA ARG A 249 5.14 -11.64 -12.32
C ARG A 249 3.72 -12.03 -12.74
N TYR A 250 3.57 -12.63 -13.93
CA TYR A 250 2.28 -13.11 -14.40
C TYR A 250 1.82 -14.31 -13.57
N SER A 251 2.69 -15.29 -13.33
CA SER A 251 2.38 -16.46 -12.48
C SER A 251 1.91 -16.05 -11.08
N ARG A 252 2.56 -15.05 -10.46
CA ARG A 252 2.13 -14.49 -9.16
C ARG A 252 0.78 -13.81 -9.20
N LEU A 253 0.46 -13.11 -10.28
CA LEU A 253 -0.85 -12.50 -10.48
C LEU A 253 -1.93 -13.58 -10.61
N VAL A 254 -1.72 -14.57 -11.47
CA VAL A 254 -2.68 -15.66 -11.70
C VAL A 254 -2.90 -16.47 -10.43
N GLU A 255 -1.85 -16.80 -9.67
CA GLU A 255 -1.97 -17.47 -8.36
C GLU A 255 -2.85 -16.66 -7.40
N ALA A 256 -2.61 -15.35 -7.34
CA ALA A 256 -3.36 -14.42 -6.51
C ALA A 256 -4.84 -14.30 -6.91
N LEU A 257 -5.15 -14.34 -8.21
CA LEU A 257 -6.51 -14.33 -8.73
C LEU A 257 -7.20 -15.68 -8.50
N GLY A 258 -6.50 -16.80 -8.69
CA GLY A 258 -6.98 -18.15 -8.42
C GLY A 258 -7.50 -18.30 -6.99
N ARG A 259 -6.70 -17.87 -6.01
CA ARG A 259 -7.08 -17.94 -4.59
C ARG A 259 -8.22 -17.01 -4.20
N ARG A 260 -8.36 -15.85 -4.85
CA ARG A 260 -9.31 -14.79 -4.45
C ARG A 260 -10.64 -14.83 -5.19
N LEU A 261 -10.62 -15.16 -6.47
CA LEU A 261 -11.79 -15.08 -7.34
C LEU A 261 -12.47 -16.43 -7.52
N VAL A 262 -11.70 -17.51 -7.60
CA VAL A 262 -12.24 -18.88 -7.76
C VAL A 262 -12.04 -19.75 -6.52
N LEU A 263 -11.51 -19.17 -5.43
CA LEU A 263 -11.34 -19.79 -4.11
C LEU A 263 -10.56 -21.11 -4.13
N THR A 264 -9.68 -21.28 -5.12
CA THR A 264 -8.88 -22.50 -5.29
C THR A 264 -7.55 -22.38 -4.52
N MET A 265 -7.16 -23.42 -3.79
CA MET A 265 -5.81 -23.50 -3.22
C MET A 265 -4.82 -23.83 -4.34
N VAL A 266 -4.26 -22.80 -4.96
CA VAL A 266 -3.34 -22.94 -6.09
C VAL A 266 -1.97 -22.36 -5.76
N SER A 267 -0.92 -22.99 -6.25
CA SER A 267 0.44 -22.46 -6.23
C SER A 267 1.08 -22.62 -7.60
N LEU A 268 1.82 -21.61 -8.05
CA LEU A 268 2.52 -21.64 -9.33
C LEU A 268 4.04 -21.59 -9.12
N TYR A 269 4.75 -22.39 -9.90
CA TYR A 269 6.18 -22.31 -10.11
C TYR A 269 6.41 -22.09 -11.60
N PHE A 270 6.64 -20.84 -11.99
CA PHE A 270 6.64 -20.41 -13.39
C PHE A 270 5.34 -20.82 -14.10
N ASP A 271 5.41 -21.72 -15.07
CA ASP A 271 4.32 -22.23 -15.87
C ASP A 271 3.63 -23.47 -15.26
N ASP A 272 4.25 -24.13 -14.28
CA ASP A 272 3.67 -25.27 -13.58
C ASP A 272 2.76 -24.82 -12.43
N ALA A 273 1.53 -25.34 -12.40
CA ALA A 273 0.56 -25.06 -11.35
C ALA A 273 0.20 -26.34 -10.58
N THR A 274 0.15 -26.25 -9.25
CA THR A 274 -0.46 -27.27 -8.39
C THR A 274 -1.77 -26.74 -7.81
N VAL A 275 -2.80 -27.58 -7.83
CA VAL A 275 -4.14 -27.25 -7.34
C VAL A 275 -4.53 -28.27 -6.26
N GLY A 276 -4.77 -27.77 -5.05
CA GLY A 276 -5.37 -28.52 -3.95
C GLY A 276 -6.84 -28.18 -3.79
N ASP A 277 -7.67 -29.21 -3.62
CA ASP A 277 -9.09 -29.06 -3.32
C ASP A 277 -9.58 -30.31 -2.57
N TRP A 278 -10.73 -30.20 -1.92
CA TRP A 278 -11.36 -31.33 -1.24
C TRP A 278 -11.96 -32.31 -2.24
N ALA A 279 -11.92 -33.61 -1.93
CA ALA A 279 -12.58 -34.63 -2.74
C ALA A 279 -14.08 -34.34 -2.95
N SER A 280 -14.76 -33.74 -1.95
CA SER A 280 -16.17 -33.36 -2.08
C SER A 280 -16.43 -32.23 -3.07
N SER A 281 -15.40 -31.51 -3.50
CA SER A 281 -15.49 -30.50 -4.57
C SER A 281 -15.47 -31.11 -5.98
N LYS A 282 -15.24 -32.42 -6.12
CA LYS A 282 -15.34 -33.18 -7.38
C LYS A 282 -14.59 -32.52 -8.57
N GLY A 283 -13.44 -31.91 -8.28
CA GLY A 283 -12.59 -31.26 -9.29
C GLY A 283 -13.01 -29.84 -9.71
N SER A 284 -14.02 -29.24 -9.05
CA SER A 284 -14.46 -27.89 -9.37
C SER A 284 -13.35 -26.84 -9.25
N GLY A 285 -12.44 -26.96 -8.28
CA GLY A 285 -11.31 -26.04 -8.13
C GLY A 285 -10.34 -26.07 -9.31
N GLN A 286 -10.04 -27.26 -9.85
CA GLN A 286 -9.19 -27.42 -11.04
C GLN A 286 -9.88 -26.86 -12.29
N TRP A 287 -11.17 -27.16 -12.47
CA TRP A 287 -11.95 -26.62 -13.58
C TRP A 287 -12.00 -25.09 -13.54
N ALA A 288 -12.36 -24.50 -12.39
CA ALA A 288 -12.51 -23.05 -12.25
C ALA A 288 -11.20 -22.30 -12.48
N PHE A 289 -10.07 -22.85 -12.00
CA PHE A 289 -8.76 -22.27 -12.25
C PHE A 289 -8.33 -22.40 -13.72
N GLY A 290 -8.66 -23.51 -14.38
CA GLY A 290 -8.47 -23.67 -15.83
C GLY A 290 -9.27 -22.65 -16.65
N GLN A 291 -10.56 -22.45 -16.31
CA GLN A 291 -11.41 -21.45 -16.96
C GLN A 291 -10.90 -20.02 -16.75
N LEU A 292 -10.43 -19.69 -15.54
CA LEU A 292 -9.81 -18.39 -15.26
C LEU A 292 -8.63 -18.12 -16.20
N ASN A 293 -7.75 -19.10 -16.42
CA ASN A 293 -6.58 -18.93 -17.27
C ASN A 293 -6.94 -18.86 -18.77
N ALA A 294 -7.94 -19.61 -19.21
CA ALA A 294 -8.48 -19.48 -20.56
C ALA A 294 -9.05 -18.06 -20.80
N LEU A 295 -9.78 -17.50 -19.83
CA LEU A 295 -10.30 -16.13 -19.88
C LEU A 295 -9.21 -15.06 -19.87
N LEU A 296 -8.07 -15.34 -19.21
CA LEU A 296 -6.91 -14.46 -19.20
C LEU A 296 -6.03 -14.59 -20.46
N GLY A 297 -6.40 -15.47 -21.40
CA GLY A 297 -5.71 -15.65 -22.67
C GLY A 297 -4.48 -16.56 -22.61
N THR A 298 -4.29 -17.31 -21.53
CA THR A 298 -3.14 -18.23 -21.34
C THR A 298 -3.62 -19.61 -20.88
N PRO A 299 -4.34 -20.36 -21.73
CA PRO A 299 -4.85 -21.68 -21.35
C PRO A 299 -3.69 -22.65 -21.04
N PHE A 300 -3.89 -23.51 -20.05
CA PHE A 300 -2.96 -24.61 -19.80
C PHE A 300 -3.03 -25.65 -20.93
N ALA A 301 -1.91 -26.33 -21.20
CA ALA A 301 -1.86 -27.40 -22.18
C ALA A 301 -2.59 -28.64 -21.67
N GLU A 302 -3.67 -29.06 -22.34
CA GLU A 302 -4.47 -30.21 -21.91
C GLU A 302 -3.66 -31.51 -21.88
N SER A 303 -2.71 -31.68 -22.80
CA SER A 303 -1.82 -32.85 -22.86
C SER A 303 -0.91 -33.01 -21.64
N LYS A 304 -0.69 -31.94 -20.87
CA LYS A 304 0.14 -31.94 -19.65
C LYS A 304 -0.69 -31.98 -18.36
N ARG A 305 -2.02 -32.03 -18.47
CA ARG A 305 -2.92 -31.95 -17.32
C ARG A 305 -2.90 -33.26 -16.53
N GLN A 306 -2.69 -33.14 -15.23
CA GLN A 306 -2.89 -34.25 -14.29
C GLN A 306 -4.30 -34.17 -13.66
N PRO A 307 -5.11 -35.24 -13.67
CA PRO A 307 -6.41 -35.25 -12.98
C PRO A 307 -6.29 -35.07 -11.46
N MET A 308 -7.32 -34.52 -10.83
CA MET A 308 -7.37 -34.41 -9.37
C MET A 308 -7.30 -35.80 -8.72
N SER A 309 -6.38 -35.97 -7.77
CA SER A 309 -6.14 -37.24 -7.07
C SER A 309 -5.61 -36.95 -5.66
N HIS A 310 -5.71 -37.94 -4.77
CA HIS A 310 -5.07 -37.88 -3.44
C HIS A 310 -3.55 -38.02 -3.53
N ARG A 311 -3.02 -38.47 -4.67
CA ARG A 311 -1.60 -38.48 -5.02
C ARG A 311 -1.32 -37.59 -6.22
N GLY A 312 -0.21 -36.86 -6.20
CA GLY A 312 0.22 -36.05 -7.34
C GLY A 312 1.68 -35.65 -7.26
N ASP A 313 2.26 -35.38 -8.43
CA ASP A 313 3.66 -34.96 -8.56
C ASP A 313 3.74 -33.46 -8.85
N PHE A 314 4.58 -32.75 -8.10
CA PHE A 314 4.86 -31.34 -8.33
C PHE A 314 6.33 -31.05 -8.07
N LEU A 315 7.02 -30.46 -9.05
CA LEU A 315 8.44 -30.10 -8.98
C LEU A 315 9.38 -31.25 -8.58
N GLY A 316 9.08 -32.45 -9.08
CA GLY A 316 9.89 -33.65 -8.81
C GLY A 316 9.65 -34.30 -7.44
N LEU A 317 8.64 -33.84 -6.70
CA LEU A 317 8.21 -34.43 -5.43
C LEU A 317 6.83 -35.06 -5.56
N ALA A 318 6.70 -36.30 -5.08
CA ALA A 318 5.43 -37.00 -4.98
C ALA A 318 4.74 -36.65 -3.64
N HIS A 319 3.48 -36.24 -3.70
CA HIS A 319 2.65 -35.91 -2.55
C HIS A 319 1.54 -36.94 -2.37
N ASP A 320 1.25 -37.37 -1.13
CA ASP A 320 0.12 -38.24 -0.79
C ASP A 320 -0.69 -37.61 0.36
N MET A 321 -1.94 -37.23 0.07
CA MET A 321 -2.86 -36.55 0.99
C MET A 321 -3.98 -37.46 1.49
N SER A 322 -3.88 -38.78 1.29
CA SER A 322 -4.90 -39.77 1.69
C SER A 322 -5.27 -39.74 3.19
N ARG A 323 -4.36 -39.25 4.03
CA ARG A 323 -4.54 -39.14 5.49
C ARG A 323 -4.87 -37.73 5.98
N ALA A 324 -5.10 -36.77 5.09
CA ALA A 324 -5.48 -35.42 5.47
C ALA A 324 -6.90 -35.41 6.06
N LEU A 325 -7.02 -34.96 7.32
CA LEU A 325 -8.24 -34.93 8.13
C LEU A 325 -8.77 -36.31 8.55
N SER A 326 -7.88 -37.22 8.97
CA SER A 326 -8.28 -38.50 9.57
C SER A 326 -9.12 -38.32 10.84
N ASP A 327 -9.85 -39.35 11.25
CA ASP A 327 -10.55 -39.48 12.54
C ASP A 327 -9.78 -38.89 13.74
N GLY A 328 -8.52 -39.27 13.92
CA GLY A 328 -7.65 -38.75 14.99
C GLY A 328 -7.31 -37.27 14.85
N GLN A 329 -7.21 -36.74 13.62
CA GLN A 329 -7.02 -35.30 13.40
C GLN A 329 -8.32 -34.53 13.65
N ALA A 330 -9.47 -35.07 13.25
CA ALA A 330 -10.79 -34.49 13.52
C ALA A 330 -11.08 -34.42 15.03
N ALA A 331 -10.80 -35.49 15.79
CA ALA A 331 -10.92 -35.50 17.25
C ALA A 331 -10.03 -34.44 17.93
N LYS A 332 -8.80 -34.26 17.43
CA LYS A 332 -7.89 -33.23 17.93
C LYS A 332 -8.39 -31.80 17.63
N PHE A 333 -8.90 -31.56 16.42
CA PHE A 333 -9.52 -30.28 16.07
C PHE A 333 -10.76 -29.98 16.93
N TYR A 334 -11.62 -30.99 17.15
CA TYR A 334 -12.76 -30.87 18.05
C TYR A 334 -12.31 -30.46 19.47
N GLY A 335 -11.28 -31.11 20.03
CA GLY A 335 -10.75 -30.74 21.34
C GLY A 335 -10.25 -29.29 21.44
N ILE A 336 -9.55 -28.79 20.41
CA ILE A 336 -9.06 -27.41 20.36
C ILE A 336 -10.24 -26.41 20.25
N LEU A 337 -11.25 -26.72 19.44
CA LEU A 337 -12.41 -25.86 19.24
C LEU A 337 -13.34 -25.84 20.46
N ASN A 338 -13.44 -26.94 21.19
CA ASN A 338 -14.19 -27.03 22.45
C ASN A 338 -13.56 -26.15 23.55
N PHE A 339 -12.23 -25.97 23.53
CA PHE A 339 -11.55 -25.00 24.41
C PHE A 339 -11.84 -23.55 24.01
N PHE A 340 -11.96 -23.28 22.70
CA PHE A 340 -12.35 -21.97 22.17
C PHE A 340 -13.82 -21.62 22.51
N GLU A 341 -14.70 -22.63 22.57
CA GLU A 341 -16.12 -22.50 22.94
C GLU A 341 -16.33 -21.97 24.36
N GLN A 342 -15.45 -22.30 25.32
CA GLN A 342 -15.55 -21.80 26.70
C GLN A 342 -15.48 -20.27 26.79
N GLY A 343 -14.90 -19.60 25.78
CA GLY A 343 -14.85 -18.14 25.69
C GLY A 343 -16.05 -17.48 25.00
N VAL A 344 -16.98 -18.26 24.43
CA VAL A 344 -18.12 -17.78 23.64
C VAL A 344 -19.43 -18.30 24.25
N TYR A 345 -20.19 -17.41 24.89
CA TYR A 345 -21.35 -17.76 25.75
C TYR A 345 -22.36 -18.76 25.14
N GLY A 346 -22.47 -19.96 25.75
CA GLY A 346 -23.68 -20.80 25.78
C GLY A 346 -24.06 -21.56 24.49
N LYS A 347 -25.37 -21.84 24.33
CA LYS A 347 -25.99 -22.71 23.29
C LYS A 347 -25.60 -22.39 21.83
N VAL A 348 -25.07 -21.19 21.59
CA VAL A 348 -24.62 -20.71 20.28
C VAL A 348 -23.30 -21.37 19.85
N GLY A 349 -22.38 -21.62 20.79
CA GLY A 349 -21.14 -22.38 20.55
C GLY A 349 -21.42 -23.84 20.22
N ALA A 350 -22.24 -24.48 21.06
CA ALA A 350 -22.57 -25.91 20.95
C ALA A 350 -23.26 -26.29 19.63
N GLY A 351 -24.14 -25.41 19.11
CA GLY A 351 -24.80 -25.63 17.83
C GLY A 351 -23.85 -25.61 16.62
N SER A 352 -22.75 -24.85 16.72
CA SER A 352 -21.78 -24.64 15.63
C SER A 352 -20.68 -25.70 15.52
N LEU A 353 -20.65 -26.68 16.43
CA LEU A 353 -19.63 -27.73 16.47
C LEU A 353 -20.20 -29.14 16.32
N TRP A 354 -21.53 -29.30 16.27
CA TRP A 354 -22.20 -30.59 16.27
C TRP A 354 -21.76 -31.48 15.08
N ALA A 355 -21.77 -30.95 13.85
CA ALA A 355 -21.31 -31.72 12.68
C ALA A 355 -19.80 -32.08 12.71
N ILE A 356 -18.96 -31.31 13.41
CA ILE A 356 -17.54 -31.65 13.60
C ILE A 356 -17.39 -32.74 14.67
N LYS A 357 -18.24 -32.71 15.70
CA LYS A 357 -18.33 -33.75 16.73
C LYS A 357 -18.76 -35.09 16.14
N GLU A 358 -19.78 -35.12 15.28
CA GLU A 358 -20.24 -36.36 14.65
C GLU A 358 -19.16 -36.95 13.72
N ARG A 359 -18.40 -36.10 13.01
CA ARG A 359 -17.28 -36.52 12.15
C ARG A 359 -16.23 -37.37 12.87
N GLN A 360 -15.99 -37.18 14.17
CA GLN A 360 -14.99 -37.98 14.87
C GLN A 360 -15.37 -39.48 14.95
N TYR A 361 -16.63 -39.82 14.71
CA TYR A 361 -17.15 -41.20 14.73
C TYR A 361 -17.35 -41.77 13.31
N GLU A 362 -17.06 -40.99 12.27
CA GLU A 362 -17.20 -41.38 10.87
C GLU A 362 -15.83 -41.67 10.24
N ALA A 363 -15.74 -42.72 9.40
CA ALA A 363 -14.50 -43.04 8.67
C ALA A 363 -14.29 -42.23 7.38
N THR A 364 -15.15 -41.24 7.09
CA THR A 364 -15.13 -40.47 5.84
C THR A 364 -14.37 -39.16 5.98
N THR A 365 -13.64 -38.77 4.93
CA THR A 365 -12.90 -37.51 4.85
C THR A 365 -13.63 -36.43 4.03
N GLN A 366 -14.84 -36.71 3.53
CA GLN A 366 -15.60 -35.75 2.71
C GLN A 366 -16.22 -34.64 3.57
N LEU A 367 -15.98 -33.37 3.26
CA LEU A 367 -16.67 -32.26 3.96
C LEU A 367 -18.14 -32.19 3.56
N THR A 368 -19.05 -32.48 4.49
CA THR A 368 -20.51 -32.34 4.32
C THR A 368 -20.93 -30.87 4.37
N PRO A 369 -22.11 -30.50 3.83
CA PRO A 369 -22.65 -29.14 3.95
C PRO A 369 -22.64 -28.63 5.39
N ASP A 370 -23.05 -29.46 6.35
CA ASP A 370 -23.10 -29.10 7.77
C ASP A 370 -21.71 -28.80 8.36
N ILE A 371 -20.68 -29.53 7.97
CA ILE A 371 -19.29 -29.24 8.38
C ILE A 371 -18.78 -27.93 7.76
N ARG A 372 -19.17 -27.65 6.50
CA ARG A 372 -18.79 -26.39 5.82
C ARG A 372 -19.45 -25.19 6.50
N ASP A 373 -20.70 -25.32 6.91
CA ASP A 373 -21.42 -24.26 7.61
C ASP A 373 -20.90 -24.05 9.03
N ASN A 374 -20.48 -25.10 9.73
CA ASN A 374 -19.74 -24.98 10.99
C ASN A 374 -18.45 -24.15 10.84
N PHE A 375 -17.61 -24.43 9.84
CA PHE A 375 -16.39 -23.65 9.63
C PHE A 375 -16.66 -22.20 9.24
N ARG A 376 -17.74 -21.93 8.48
CA ARG A 376 -18.17 -20.55 8.19
C ARG A 376 -18.58 -19.83 9.46
N TYR A 377 -19.33 -20.49 10.32
CA TYR A 377 -19.80 -19.93 11.59
C TYR A 377 -18.64 -19.59 12.54
N ILE A 378 -17.70 -20.53 12.72
CA ILE A 378 -16.47 -20.32 13.52
C ILE A 378 -15.65 -19.14 12.98
N ARG A 379 -15.54 -19.03 11.64
CA ARG A 379 -14.81 -17.93 11.00
C ARG A 379 -15.47 -16.56 11.23
N VAL A 380 -16.80 -16.50 11.37
CA VAL A 380 -17.52 -15.27 11.72
C VAL A 380 -17.22 -14.90 13.18
N ILE A 381 -17.24 -15.86 14.10
CA ILE A 381 -16.91 -15.63 15.52
C ILE A 381 -15.48 -15.13 15.71
N ILE A 382 -14.49 -15.72 15.02
CA ILE A 382 -13.08 -15.29 15.09
C ILE A 382 -12.85 -13.88 14.52
N ARG A 383 -13.78 -13.38 13.69
CA ARG A 383 -13.67 -12.08 13.01
C ARG A 383 -14.49 -10.97 13.67
N ALA A 384 -15.39 -11.31 14.60
CA ALA A 384 -16.07 -10.37 15.48
C ALA A 384 -15.13 -10.02 16.64
#